data_AF-A0A6M8FMM4-F1
#
_entry.id   AF-A0A6M8FMM4-F1
#
_cell.length_a   1.000
_cell.length_b   1.000
_cell.length_c   1.000
_cell.angle_alpha   90.00
_cell.angle_beta   90.00
_cell.angle_gamma   90.00
#
_symmetry.space_group_name_H-M   'P 1'
#
loop_
_entity.id
_entity.type
_entity.pdbx_description
1 polymer ?
#
loop_
_entity_poly.entity_id
_entity_poly.type
_entity_poly.pdbx_seq_one_letter_code
_entity_poly.pdbx_strand_id
1 'polypeptide(L)'
;MKELFIAALAVVALAGCKDEGESFVGQWKSNDKMVETITVTEASGGYRVVSHFDKDKEGYMDVEVVLIAESDKLLVRQEQGTRGLEIAEDGKMKSHLRHGKDAVFTKVN
;
A
#
# COMPACT_ATOMS: atom_id res chain seq x y z
N MET A 1 -29.34 19.55 40.85
CA MET A 1 -28.62 18.27 40.93
C MET A 1 -29.22 17.33 39.91
N LYS A 2 -28.36 16.55 39.23
CA LYS A 2 -28.64 15.65 38.08
C LYS A 2 -28.73 16.41 36.75
N GLU A 3 -28.00 16.10 35.69
CA GLU A 3 -27.45 14.83 35.21
C GLU A 3 -26.04 15.08 34.63
N LEU A 4 -25.04 14.32 35.09
CA LEU A 4 -23.71 14.26 34.48
C LEU A 4 -23.76 13.21 33.38
N PHE A 5 -23.90 13.62 32.13
CA PHE A 5 -23.65 12.72 31.00
C PHE A 5 -22.14 12.58 30.85
N ILE A 6 -21.65 11.44 31.33
CA ILE A 6 -20.26 11.01 31.23
C ILE A 6 -19.91 10.87 29.75
N ALA A 7 -19.13 11.83 29.24
CA ALA A 7 -18.36 11.67 28.03
C ALA A 7 -17.26 10.63 28.28
N ALA A 8 -17.59 9.35 28.08
CA ALA A 8 -16.60 8.28 28.11
C ALA A 8 -15.84 8.28 26.78
N LEU A 9 -14.77 9.07 26.74
CA LEU A 9 -13.61 8.85 25.89
C LEU A 9 -13.13 7.41 26.06
N ALA A 10 -13.32 6.58 25.04
CA ALA A 10 -12.54 5.37 24.86
C ALA A 10 -11.69 5.56 23.59
N VAL A 11 -10.62 6.36 23.74
CA VAL A 11 -9.47 6.23 22.85
C VAL A 11 -8.86 4.86 23.16
N VAL A 12 -9.30 3.85 22.42
CA VAL A 12 -8.63 2.55 22.37
C VAL A 12 -7.38 2.75 21.50
N ALA A 13 -6.36 3.37 22.08
CA ALA A 13 -5.02 3.37 21.53
C ALA A 13 -4.23 2.20 22.12
N LEU A 14 -3.60 1.42 21.23
CA LEU A 14 -2.34 0.67 21.45
C LEU A 14 -2.38 -0.79 21.95
N ALA A 15 -3.36 -1.62 21.57
CA ALA A 15 -3.22 -3.08 21.80
C ALA A 15 -3.96 -3.99 20.79
N GLY A 16 -4.13 -3.53 19.56
CA GLY A 16 -4.79 -4.33 18.52
C GLY A 16 -4.89 -3.59 17.20
N CYS A 17 -3.81 -2.91 16.77
CA CYS A 17 -3.71 -2.52 15.37
C CYS A 17 -3.79 -3.82 14.58
N LYS A 18 -4.94 -4.07 13.96
CA LYS A 18 -5.03 -5.05 12.91
C LYS A 18 -4.01 -4.56 11.87
N ASP A 19 -2.99 -5.37 11.58
CA ASP A 19 -1.92 -5.02 10.65
C ASP A 19 -2.46 -5.06 9.21
N GLU A 20 -3.52 -4.29 8.96
CA GLU A 20 -4.19 -4.20 7.68
C GLU A 20 -3.14 -3.71 6.68
N GLY A 21 -2.95 -4.51 5.63
CA GLY A 21 -1.93 -4.26 4.62
C GLY A 21 -0.60 -4.99 4.82
N GLU A 22 -0.41 -5.78 5.89
CA GLU A 22 0.82 -6.58 6.10
C GLU A 22 1.10 -7.51 4.90
N SER A 23 0.03 -8.02 4.27
CA SER A 23 0.09 -8.84 3.06
C SER A 23 0.88 -8.19 1.90
N PHE A 24 0.94 -6.86 1.85
CA PHE A 24 1.68 -6.10 0.85
C PHE A 24 3.18 -6.04 1.11
N VAL A 25 3.64 -6.17 2.37
CA VAL A 25 5.05 -6.03 2.73
C VAL A 25 5.90 -7.06 1.98
N GLY A 26 7.00 -6.60 1.38
CA GLY A 26 7.89 -7.40 0.57
C GLY A 26 8.12 -6.84 -0.83
N GLN A 27 8.68 -7.67 -1.71
CA GLN A 27 8.94 -7.31 -3.10
C GLN A 27 7.94 -7.96 -4.04
N TRP A 28 7.57 -7.23 -5.08
CA TRP A 28 6.59 -7.63 -6.08
C TRP A 28 7.14 -7.33 -7.46
N LYS A 29 7.02 -8.26 -8.40
CA LYS A 29 7.54 -8.09 -9.77
C LYS A 29 6.45 -8.25 -10.81
N SER A 30 6.43 -7.34 -11.79
CA SER A 30 5.62 -7.51 -12.99
C SER A 30 6.23 -8.56 -13.91
N ASN A 31 5.39 -9.18 -14.74
CA ASN A 31 5.83 -10.11 -15.80
C ASN A 31 5.82 -9.44 -17.19
N ASP A 32 6.00 -8.12 -17.21
CA ASP A 32 5.99 -7.34 -18.45
C ASP A 32 7.36 -7.33 -19.11
N LYS A 33 7.40 -6.93 -20.40
CA LYS A 33 8.67 -6.79 -21.16
C LYS A 33 9.64 -5.81 -20.48
N MET A 34 9.08 -4.78 -19.84
CA MET A 34 9.81 -3.86 -18.99
C MET A 34 9.45 -4.21 -17.54
N VAL A 35 10.31 -5.03 -16.92
CA VAL A 35 10.07 -5.54 -15.57
C VAL A 35 10.11 -4.38 -14.58
N GLU A 36 9.03 -4.22 -13.84
CA GLU A 36 8.91 -3.30 -12.72
C GLU A 36 8.93 -4.10 -11.42
N THR A 37 9.76 -3.66 -10.47
CA THR A 37 9.81 -4.16 -9.11
C THR A 37 9.20 -3.10 -8.19
N ILE A 38 8.18 -3.51 -7.42
CA ILE A 38 7.61 -2.73 -6.33
C ILE A 38 8.12 -3.32 -5.01
N THR A 39 8.73 -2.48 -4.17
CA THR A 39 9.11 -2.83 -2.80
C THR A 39 8.21 -2.10 -1.83
N VAL A 40 7.55 -2.84 -0.95
CA VAL A 40 6.70 -2.31 0.11
C VAL A 40 7.35 -2.60 1.46
N THR A 41 7.49 -1.55 2.27
CA THR A 41 8.07 -1.61 3.63
C THR A 41 7.17 -0.88 4.61
N GLU A 42 7.07 -1.37 5.84
CA GLU A 42 6.39 -0.65 6.91
C GLU A 42 7.11 0.68 7.19
N ALA A 43 6.32 1.72 7.41
CA ALA A 43 6.82 3.05 7.74
C ALA A 43 5.93 3.72 8.79
N SER A 44 6.44 4.76 9.45
CA SER A 44 5.64 5.55 10.38
C SER A 44 4.46 6.19 9.63
N GLY A 45 3.24 5.73 9.93
CA GLY A 45 2.02 6.23 9.30
C GLY A 45 1.55 5.45 8.07
N GLY A 46 2.07 4.24 7.80
CA GLY A 46 1.56 3.35 6.77
C GLY A 46 2.66 2.49 6.13
N TYR A 47 2.69 2.50 4.79
CA TYR A 47 3.60 1.69 3.99
C TYR A 47 4.35 2.56 3.01
N ARG A 48 5.68 2.52 3.07
CA ARG A 48 6.54 3.12 2.04
C ARG A 48 6.61 2.16 0.86
N VAL A 49 6.26 2.68 -0.31
CA VAL A 49 6.23 1.95 -1.58
C VAL A 49 7.20 2.58 -2.56
N VAL A 50 8.10 1.78 -3.10
CA VAL A 50 9.08 2.17 -4.12
C VAL A 50 8.87 1.33 -5.37
N SER A 51 8.61 1.96 -6.50
CA SER A 51 8.40 1.34 -7.81
C SER A 51 9.56 1.66 -8.74
N HIS A 52 10.31 0.63 -9.16
CA HIS A 52 11.53 0.75 -9.94
C HIS A 52 11.50 -0.16 -11.18
N PHE A 53 12.02 0.29 -12.32
CA PHE A 53 12.16 -0.55 -13.51
C PHE A 53 13.56 -1.20 -13.56
N ASP A 54 13.63 -2.53 -13.42
CA ASP A 54 14.88 -3.30 -13.22
C ASP A 54 15.93 -3.09 -14.33
N LYS A 55 15.50 -2.78 -15.56
CA LYS A 55 16.37 -2.55 -16.73
C LYS A 55 15.88 -1.36 -17.50
N ASP A 56 15.86 -0.23 -16.83
CA ASP A 56 15.51 1.02 -17.45
C ASP A 56 16.65 1.57 -18.32
N LYS A 57 16.53 1.36 -19.63
CA LYS A 57 17.43 1.98 -20.62
C LYS A 57 16.96 3.38 -21.05
N GLU A 58 15.76 3.77 -20.66
CA GLU A 58 15.07 4.98 -21.12
C GLU A 58 15.13 6.12 -20.08
N GLY A 59 15.57 5.85 -18.85
CA GLY A 59 15.72 6.84 -17.78
C GLY A 59 14.41 7.18 -17.04
N TYR A 60 13.45 6.26 -17.01
CA TYR A 60 12.27 6.34 -16.14
C TYR A 60 12.64 6.50 -14.67
N MET A 61 12.09 7.56 -14.05
CA MET A 61 12.25 7.80 -12.63
C MET A 61 11.53 6.76 -11.77
N ASP A 62 12.14 6.46 -10.63
CA ASP A 62 11.51 5.73 -9.54
C ASP A 62 10.30 6.50 -9.01
N VAL A 63 9.27 5.76 -8.62
CA VAL A 63 8.11 6.31 -7.93
C VAL A 63 8.20 5.90 -6.47
N GLU A 64 8.28 6.89 -5.59
CA GLU A 64 8.23 6.68 -4.15
C GLU A 64 6.99 7.35 -3.57
N VAL A 65 6.22 6.61 -2.76
CA VAL A 65 5.01 7.12 -2.12
C VAL A 65 4.78 6.43 -0.77
N VAL A 66 4.16 7.14 0.17
CA VAL A 66 3.61 6.54 1.39
C VAL A 66 2.12 6.30 1.18
N LEU A 67 1.68 5.06 1.41
CA LEU A 67 0.28 4.66 1.34
C LEU A 67 -0.22 4.24 2.73
N ILE A 68 -1.52 4.37 2.95
CA ILE A 68 -2.19 3.89 4.16
C ILE A 68 -3.09 2.71 3.81
N ALA A 69 -3.26 1.78 4.73
CA ALA A 69 -4.23 0.71 4.55
C ALA A 69 -5.65 1.23 4.72
N GLU A 70 -6.48 0.95 3.72
CA GLU A 70 -7.93 1.05 3.81
C GLU A 70 -8.54 -0.32 4.16
N SER A 71 -7.84 -1.41 3.81
CA SER A 71 -8.17 -2.79 4.21
C SER A 71 -6.97 -3.72 4.02
N ASP A 72 -7.13 -5.00 4.38
CA ASP A 72 -6.14 -6.08 4.14
C ASP A 72 -5.75 -6.27 2.67
N LYS A 73 -6.54 -5.72 1.73
CA LYS A 73 -6.36 -5.87 0.29
C LYS A 73 -6.26 -4.55 -0.47
N LEU A 74 -6.23 -3.40 0.21
CA LEU A 74 -6.19 -2.10 -0.46
C LEU A 74 -5.34 -1.08 0.33
N LEU A 75 -4.33 -0.56 -0.35
CA LEU A 75 -3.55 0.60 0.08
C LEU A 75 -3.91 1.84 -0.76
N VAL A 76 -4.16 2.96 -0.10
CA VAL A 76 -4.59 4.23 -0.73
C VAL A 76 -3.63 5.37 -0.41
N ARG A 77 -3.62 6.40 -1.25
CA ARG A 77 -2.87 7.64 -1.01
C ARG A 77 -3.56 8.45 0.09
N GLN A 78 -2.82 8.80 1.14
CA GLN A 78 -3.36 9.47 2.32
C GLN A 78 -4.12 10.77 1.99
N GLU A 79 -3.60 11.59 1.07
CA GLU A 79 -4.17 12.92 0.79
C GLU A 79 -5.48 12.87 -0.01
N GLN A 80 -5.72 11.81 -0.79
CA GLN A 80 -6.79 11.78 -1.80
C GLN A 80 -7.70 10.56 -1.71
N GLY A 81 -7.37 9.54 -0.91
CA GLY A 81 -8.08 8.26 -0.88
C GLY A 81 -8.03 7.52 -2.21
N THR A 82 -7.17 7.93 -3.14
CA THR A 82 -7.03 7.29 -4.45
C THR A 82 -6.27 5.98 -4.30
N ARG A 83 -6.67 4.96 -5.07
CA ARG A 83 -6.05 3.64 -5.01
C ARG A 83 -4.57 3.73 -5.33
N GLY A 84 -3.75 3.08 -4.51
CA GLY A 84 -2.32 2.89 -4.73
C GLY A 84 -2.02 1.46 -5.16
N LEU A 85 -2.26 0.51 -4.27
CA LEU A 85 -2.03 -0.92 -4.49
C LEU A 85 -3.25 -1.75 -4.06
N GLU A 86 -3.62 -2.77 -4.83
CA GLU A 86 -4.76 -3.65 -4.55
C GLU A 86 -4.34 -5.12 -4.71
N ILE A 87 -4.57 -5.98 -3.70
CA ILE A 87 -4.35 -7.43 -3.82
C ILE A 87 -5.66 -8.10 -4.23
N ALA A 88 -5.66 -8.73 -5.40
CA ALA A 88 -6.77 -9.50 -5.91
C ALA A 88 -6.90 -10.85 -5.17
N GLU A 89 -8.02 -11.54 -5.38
CA GLU A 89 -8.28 -12.85 -4.75
C GLU A 89 -7.28 -13.95 -5.16
N ASP A 90 -6.64 -13.80 -6.32
CA ASP A 90 -5.60 -14.72 -6.79
C ASP A 90 -4.21 -14.45 -6.18
N GLY A 91 -4.14 -13.52 -5.22
CA GLY A 91 -2.91 -13.15 -4.51
C GLY A 91 -1.97 -12.25 -5.31
N LYS A 92 -2.36 -11.83 -6.52
CA LYS A 92 -1.58 -10.86 -7.30
C LYS A 92 -1.92 -9.44 -6.90
N MET A 93 -0.92 -8.58 -7.00
CA MET A 93 -1.06 -7.16 -6.72
C MET A 93 -1.27 -6.38 -8.02
N LYS A 94 -2.23 -5.45 -8.02
CA LYS A 94 -2.39 -4.42 -9.05
C LYS A 94 -1.81 -3.12 -8.55
N SER A 95 -1.06 -2.43 -9.41
CA SER A 95 -0.51 -1.11 -9.11
C SER A 95 -1.25 -0.02 -9.88
N HIS A 96 -1.62 1.04 -9.17
CA HIS A 96 -2.21 2.27 -9.71
C HIS A 96 -1.25 3.47 -9.53
N LEU A 97 0.05 3.21 -9.34
CA LEU A 97 1.03 4.24 -9.05
C LEU A 97 1.42 5.09 -10.27
N ARG A 98 1.45 4.48 -11.45
CA ARG A 98 1.78 5.13 -12.72
C ARG A 98 0.51 5.26 -13.57
N HIS A 99 0.38 6.40 -14.26
CA HIS A 99 -0.70 6.60 -15.22
C HIS A 99 -0.45 5.70 -16.45
N GLY A 100 -1.28 4.66 -16.63
CA GLY A 100 -1.10 3.65 -17.66
C GLY A 100 -1.76 2.35 -17.22
N LYS A 101 -1.91 1.37 -18.13
CA LYS A 101 -2.62 0.11 -17.89
C LYS A 101 -2.24 -0.52 -16.54
N ASP A 102 -3.24 -1.04 -15.82
CA ASP A 102 -3.06 -1.77 -14.57
C ASP A 102 -2.03 -2.90 -14.76
N ALA A 103 -0.82 -2.70 -14.23
CA ALA A 103 0.21 -3.73 -14.22
C ALA A 103 -0.08 -4.70 -13.07
N VAL A 104 0.10 -5.99 -13.34
CA VAL A 104 -0.13 -7.07 -12.38
C VAL A 104 1.21 -7.63 -11.93
N PHE A 105 1.37 -7.73 -10.61
CA PHE A 105 2.60 -8.12 -9.96
C PHE A 105 2.42 -9.40 -9.15
N THR A 106 3.47 -10.20 -9.10
CA THR A 106 3.55 -11.39 -8.26
C THR A 106 4.56 -11.15 -7.15
N LYS A 107 4.25 -11.62 -5.93
CA LYS A 107 5.16 -11.51 -4.80
C LYS A 107 6.43 -12.31 -5.07
N VAL A 108 7.58 -11.72 -4.79
CA VAL A 108 8.88 -12.38 -4.83
C VAL A 108 9.07 -13.05 -3.47
N ASN A 109 9.31 -14.36 -3.48
CA ASN A 109 9.55 -15.16 -2.27
C ASN A 109 10.78 -14.69 -1.51
#